data_AF-A0A380CX95-F1
#
_entry.id   AF-A0A380CX95-F1
#
_cell.length_a   1.000
_cell.length_b   1.000
_cell.length_c   1.000
_cell.angle_alpha   90.00
_cell.angle_beta   90.00
_cell.angle_gamma   90.00
#
_symmetry.space_group_name_H-M   'P 1'
#
loop_
_entity.id
_entity.type
_entity.pdbx_description
1 polymer ?
#
loop_
_entity_poly.entity_id
_entity_poly.type
_entity_poly.pdbx_seq_one_letter_code
_entity_poly.pdbx_strand_id
1 'polypeptide(L)' 'MNQALGYDFNTVEFAVRDGIPYAIDFCNPAPDADKTSVGEENFAWIVEHAAKLVIDKAKEYTPGKSNISWGTFVKDSIR' A
#
# COMPACT_ATOMS: atom_id res chain seq x y z
N MET A 1 5.16 -7.62 -3.03
CA MET A 1 5.58 -6.71 -1.94
C MET A 1 4.50 -6.58 -0.89
N ASN A 2 3.31 -6.07 -1.22
CA ASN A 2 2.20 -5.90 -0.27
C ASN A 2 1.79 -7.17 0.47
N GLN A 3 1.74 -8.32 -0.21
CA GLN A 3 1.50 -9.61 0.46
C GLN A 3 2.61 -10.01 1.43
N ALA A 4 3.86 -9.77 1.05
CA ALA A 4 5.01 -10.08 1.88
C ALA A 4 5.07 -9.17 3.10
N LEU A 5 4.71 -7.90 2.95
CA LEU A 5 4.74 -6.89 4.00
C LEU A 5 3.44 -6.85 4.82
N GLY A 6 2.31 -7.35 4.30
CA GLY A 6 1.01 -7.20 4.95
C GLY A 6 0.46 -5.77 4.87
N TYR A 7 0.67 -5.08 3.74
CA TYR A 7 0.04 -3.79 3.46
C TYR A 7 -1.18 -3.96 2.57
N ASP A 8 -2.28 -3.30 2.92
CA ASP A 8 -3.47 -3.20 2.06
C ASP A 8 -3.28 -2.15 0.95
N PHE A 9 -2.46 -1.12 1.21
CA PHE A 9 -2.13 -0.07 0.26
C PHE A 9 -0.66 0.35 0.47
N ASN A 10 0.07 0.64 -0.62
CA ASN A 10 1.50 0.93 -0.57
C ASN A 10 1.94 1.71 -1.81
N THR A 11 2.90 2.63 -1.66
CA THR A 11 3.73 3.11 -2.77
C THR A 11 5.07 2.39 -2.78
N VAL A 12 5.57 2.15 -3.98
CA VAL A 12 6.79 1.40 -4.20
C VAL A 12 7.67 2.16 -5.18
N GLU A 13 8.91 2.39 -4.80
CA GLU A 13 9.87 3.16 -5.57
C GLU A 13 10.98 2.24 -6.06
N PHE A 14 11.31 2.40 -7.34
CA PHE A 14 12.36 1.64 -7.99
C PHE A 14 13.36 2.57 -8.67
N ALA A 15 14.65 2.34 -8.43
CA ALA A 15 15.70 2.80 -9.33
C ALA A 15 15.90 1.74 -10.42
N VAL A 16 16.12 2.16 -11.66
CA VAL A 16 16.41 1.24 -12.77
C VAL A 16 17.83 1.46 -13.26
N ARG A 17 18.64 0.40 -13.28
CA ARG A 17 20.00 0.41 -13.81
C ARG A 17 20.20 -0.77 -14.75
N ASP A 18 20.61 -0.49 -15.98
CA ASP A 18 20.84 -1.51 -17.03
C ASP A 18 19.63 -2.43 -17.26
N GLY A 19 18.41 -1.86 -17.14
CA GLY A 19 17.14 -2.60 -17.26
C GLY A 19 16.75 -3.41 -16.01
N ILE A 20 17.57 -3.40 -14.95
CA ILE A 20 17.31 -4.11 -13.70
C ILE A 20 16.65 -3.14 -12.69
N PRO A 21 15.47 -3.45 -12.16
CA PRO A 21 14.82 -2.65 -11.12
C PRO A 21 15.38 -2.99 -9.73
N TYR A 22 15.66 -1.95 -8.95
CA TYR A 22 16.10 -2.02 -7.56
C TYR A 22 15.06 -1.30 -6.70
N ALA A 23 14.39 -2.03 -5.81
CA ALA A 23 13.49 -1.42 -4.85
C ALA A 23 14.29 -0.53 -3.91
N ILE A 24 13.96 0.76 -3.85
CA ILE A 24 14.67 1.75 -3.03
C ILE A 24 13.80 2.23 -1.86
N ASP A 25 12.48 2.19 -2.03
CA ASP A 25 11.53 2.39 -0.94
C ASP A 25 10.26 1.58 -1.21
N PHE A 26 9.73 0.95 -0.17
CA PHE A 26 8.60 0.04 -0.27
C PHE A 26 7.85 -0.14 1.05
N CYS A 27 8.18 0.67 2.05
CA CYS A 27 7.63 0.59 3.40
C CYS A 27 6.64 1.73 3.68
N ASN A 28 5.78 2.03 2.69
CA ASN A 28 4.93 3.24 2.65
C ASN A 28 3.43 2.90 2.72
N PRO A 29 2.90 2.46 3.89
CA PRO A 29 1.49 2.08 4.04
C PRO A 29 0.50 3.24 3.91
N ALA A 30 1.00 4.48 3.90
CA ALA A 30 0.25 5.69 3.63
C ALA A 30 0.96 6.44 2.49
N PRO A 31 0.70 6.05 1.23
CA PRO A 31 1.43 6.59 0.09
C PRO A 31 1.16 8.09 -0.08
N ASP A 32 2.22 8.87 -0.28
CA ASP A 32 2.08 10.20 -0.87
C ASP A 32 1.72 10.03 -2.35
N ALA A 33 0.60 10.64 -2.72
CA ALA A 33 0.05 10.60 -4.05
C ALA A 33 -0.45 12.00 -4.43
N ASP A 34 0.25 13.06 -4.01
CA ASP A 34 -0.12 14.40 -4.39
C ASP A 34 -0.23 14.56 -5.91
N LYS A 35 -1.24 15.31 -6.35
CA LYS A 35 -1.56 15.53 -7.76
C LYS A 35 -0.37 16.08 -8.55
N THR A 36 0.47 16.91 -7.94
CA THR A 36 1.67 17.48 -8.60
C THR A 36 2.78 16.45 -8.79
N SER A 37 2.83 15.43 -7.92
CA SER A 37 3.81 14.34 -7.98
C SER A 37 3.42 13.28 -9.00
N VAL A 38 2.16 12.84 -8.99
CA VAL A 38 1.71 11.70 -9.82
C VAL A 38 1.00 12.10 -11.11
N GLY A 39 0.61 13.37 -11.25
CA GLY A 39 -0.15 13.88 -12.40
C GLY A 39 -1.67 13.64 -12.29
N GLU A 40 -2.44 14.32 -13.13
CA GLU A 40 -3.91 14.35 -13.06
C GLU A 40 -4.59 12.99 -13.19
N GLU A 41 -4.20 12.23 -14.21
CA GLU A 41 -4.82 10.94 -14.52
C GLU A 41 -4.57 9.93 -13.40
N ASN A 42 -3.33 9.81 -12.94
CA ASN A 42 -2.97 8.91 -11.85
C ASN A 42 -3.62 9.34 -10.53
N PHE A 43 -3.68 10.65 -10.26
CA PHE A 43 -4.37 11.16 -9.08
C PHE A 43 -5.85 10.77 -9.07
N ALA A 44 -6.56 11.00 -10.17
CA ALA A 44 -7.96 10.61 -10.31
C ALA A 44 -8.16 9.11 -10.12
N TRP A 45 -7.29 8.30 -10.72
CA TRP A 45 -7.30 6.85 -10.58
C TRP A 45 -7.07 6.42 -9.12
N ILE A 46 -6.08 7.00 -8.44
CA ILE A 46 -5.76 6.68 -7.03
C ILE A 46 -6.94 7.01 -6.14
N VAL A 47 -7.56 8.20 -6.28
CA VAL A 47 -8.73 8.60 -5.48
C VAL A 47 -9.88 7.62 -5.65
N GLU A 48 -10.20 7.23 -6.89
CA GLU A 48 -11.27 6.28 -7.17
C GLU A 48 -11.03 4.91 -6.50
N HIS A 49 -9.82 4.36 -6.64
CA HIS A 49 -9.52 3.03 -6.15
C HIS A 49 -9.30 2.99 -4.64
N ALA A 50 -8.71 4.04 -4.06
CA ALA A 50 -8.60 4.20 -2.62
C ALA A 50 -9.99 4.29 -1.96
N ALA A 51 -10.91 5.04 -2.56
CA ALA A 51 -12.28 5.13 -2.05
C ALA A 51 -13.00 3.76 -2.07
N LYS A 52 -12.87 3.00 -3.16
CA LYS A 52 -13.41 1.63 -3.26
C LYS A 52 -12.80 0.72 -2.20
N LEU A 53 -11.48 0.73 -2.05
CA LEU A 53 -10.76 -0.06 -1.06
C LEU A 53 -11.26 0.23 0.37
N VAL A 54 -11.40 1.51 0.74
CA VAL A 54 -11.88 1.89 2.08
C VAL A 54 -13.32 1.44 2.32
N ILE A 55 -14.19 1.51 1.30
CA ILE A 55 -15.58 1.00 1.40
C ILE A 55 -15.58 -0.52 1.62
N ASP A 56 -14.76 -1.27 0.89
CA ASP A 56 -14.68 -2.73 1.04
C ASP A 56 -14.14 -3.11 2.42
N LYS A 57 -13.09 -2.44 2.90
CA LYS A 57 -12.56 -2.62 4.27
C LYS A 57 -13.59 -2.28 5.34
N ALA A 58 -14.41 -1.27 5.14
CA ALA A 58 -15.49 -0.92 6.06
C ALA A 58 -16.57 -2.02 6.13
N LYS A 59 -16.86 -2.69 5.00
CA LYS A 59 -17.80 -3.82 4.96
C LYS A 59 -17.22 -5.09 5.58
N GLU A 60 -15.91 -5.33 5.44
CA GLU A 60 -15.20 -6.47 6.02
C GLU A 60 -14.94 -6.33 7.53
N TYR A 61 -15.12 -5.12 8.07
CA TYR A 61 -14.83 -4.80 9.45
C TYR A 61 -15.54 -5.75 10.43
N THR A 62 -14.76 -6.41 11.28
CA THR A 62 -15.28 -7.22 12.38
C THR A 62 -15.00 -6.54 13.72
N PRO A 63 -16.04 -6.19 14.52
CA PRO A 63 -15.86 -5.62 15.85
C PRO A 63 -15.00 -6.51 16.75
N GLY A 64 -14.08 -5.90 17.49
CA GLY A 64 -13.22 -6.60 18.46
C GLY A 64 -12.07 -7.42 17.87
N LYS A 65 -11.89 -7.43 16.54
CA LYS A 65 -10.74 -8.05 15.89
C LYS A 65 -9.73 -7.00 15.41
N SER A 66 -8.47 -7.43 15.29
CA SER A 66 -7.47 -6.68 14.52
C SER A 66 -7.82 -6.79 13.05
N ASN A 67 -8.31 -5.70 12.45
CA ASN A 67 -8.65 -5.64 11.02
C ASN A 67 -7.46 -5.17 10.15
N ILE A 68 -6.25 -5.11 10.74
CA ILE A 68 -5.00 -4.77 10.04
C ILE A 68 -4.18 -6.04 9.73
N SER A 69 -3.70 -6.15 8.49
CA SER A 69 -2.86 -7.27 8.03
C SER A 69 -1.38 -7.13 8.43
N TRP A 70 -0.90 -5.89 8.59
CA TRP A 70 0.48 -5.56 8.98
C TRP A 70 0.93 -6.21 10.30
N GLY A 71 0.03 -6.26 11.29
CA GLY A 71 0.33 -6.83 12.59
C GLY A 71 0.68 -8.32 12.55
N THR A 72 0.18 -9.05 11.54
CA THR A 72 0.54 -10.46 11.32
C THR A 72 1.96 -10.57 10.77
N PHE A 73 2.31 -9.77 9.76
CA PHE A 73 3.65 -9.75 9.18
C PHE A 73 4.73 -9.50 10.24
N VAL A 74 4.56 -8.47 11.07
CA VAL A 74 5.52 -8.15 12.14
C VAL A 74 5.66 -9.30 13.13
N LYS A 75 4.55 -9.93 13.55
CA LYS A 75 4.57 -11.06 14.48
C LYS A 75 5.28 -12.30 13.92
N ASP A 76 5.14 -12.57 12.64
CA ASP A 76 5.83 -13.69 12.00
C ASP A 76 7.33 -13.41 11.79
N SER A 77 7.72 -12.14 11.75
CA SER A 77 9.12 -11.70 11.55
C SER A 77 10.02 -11.83 12.78
N ILE A 78 9.43 -12.03 13.97
CA ILE A 78 10.15 -12.17 15.27
C ILE A 78 10.26 -13.63 15.74
N ARG A 79 9.88 -14.60 14.90
CA ARG A 79 10.01 -16.04 15.19
C ARG A 79 11.36 -16.60 14.78
#